data_AF-A0A2R6IE33-F1
#
_entry.id   AF-A0A2R6IE33-F1
#
_cell.length_a   1.000
_cell.length_b   1.000
_cell.length_c   1.000
_cell.angle_alpha   90.00
_cell.angle_beta   90.00
_cell.angle_gamma   90.00
#
_symmetry.space_group_name_H-M   'P 1'
#
loop_
_entity.id
_entity.type
_entity.pdbx_description
1 polymer ?
#
loop_
_entity_poly.entity_id
_entity_poly.type
_entity_poly.pdbx_seq_one_letter_code
_entity_poly.pdbx_strand_id
1 'polypeptide(L)'
;MARRDEYYNRAKQEGYRSRAAYKLRQLDREADLIDPGDTVVDLGRQRIDPIDGVETVRGDMTEADTRERVAEAVGAGEDPVVDVVLSDMAPNMTGEYSLDHARSIHLARQAFDTALTVLGPGGGFVAKVFDGQDLKEFERDVDREFEYVRRIRPDATREESSELYLVGKGRLTAPVRPGQEREVEIVDTGSEGDGIAKPEGYTLFVPGAEEGETRRVRVTDVKPNFGFAEPIDGE
;
A
#
# COMPACT_ATOMS: atom_id res chain seq x y z
N MET A 1 3.33 -33.60 -5.31
CA MET A 1 4.82 -33.52 -5.21
C MET A 1 5.49 -32.79 -6.39
N ALA A 2 4.79 -32.30 -7.42
CA ALA A 2 5.44 -31.83 -8.66
C ALA A 2 5.78 -30.32 -8.74
N ARG A 3 4.94 -29.40 -8.23
CA ARG A 3 5.09 -27.94 -8.44
C ARG A 3 6.06 -27.24 -7.47
N ARG A 4 6.21 -27.78 -6.24
CA ARG A 4 7.11 -27.23 -5.20
C ARG A 4 8.57 -27.32 -5.61
N ASP A 5 8.95 -28.47 -6.13
CA ASP A 5 10.33 -28.78 -6.47
C ASP A 5 10.73 -28.05 -7.76
N GLU A 6 9.78 -27.80 -8.68
CA GLU A 6 10.01 -27.00 -9.89
C GLU A 6 10.48 -25.57 -9.57
N TYR A 7 9.68 -24.76 -8.86
CA TYR A 7 10.05 -23.37 -8.58
C TYR A 7 11.26 -23.26 -7.65
N TYR A 8 11.47 -24.21 -6.75
CA TYR A 8 12.68 -24.26 -5.92
C TYR A 8 13.92 -24.54 -6.76
N ASN A 9 13.88 -25.58 -7.62
CA ASN A 9 15.00 -25.94 -8.48
C ASN A 9 15.29 -24.84 -9.50
N ARG A 10 14.25 -24.19 -10.03
CA ARG A 10 14.38 -23.08 -10.97
C ARG A 10 15.00 -21.86 -10.30
N ALA A 11 14.56 -21.50 -9.09
CA ALA A 11 15.16 -20.41 -8.31
C ALA A 11 16.66 -20.64 -8.12
N LYS A 12 17.06 -21.86 -7.74
CA LYS A 12 18.47 -22.22 -7.56
C LYS A 12 19.27 -22.14 -8.86
N GLN A 13 18.70 -22.59 -9.99
CA GLN A 13 19.34 -22.51 -11.31
C GLN A 13 19.51 -21.07 -11.80
N GLU A 14 18.54 -20.21 -11.52
CA GLU A 14 18.54 -18.79 -11.90
C GLU A 14 19.27 -17.90 -10.87
N GLY A 15 19.84 -18.47 -9.81
CA GLY A 15 20.60 -17.75 -8.79
C GLY A 15 19.76 -16.99 -7.75
N TYR A 16 18.44 -17.20 -7.72
CA TYR A 16 17.58 -16.61 -6.70
C TYR A 16 17.74 -17.31 -5.34
N ARG A 17 17.68 -16.51 -4.27
CA ARG A 17 17.78 -16.99 -2.88
C ARG A 17 16.60 -17.88 -2.47
N SER A 18 15.42 -17.68 -3.07
CA SER A 18 14.23 -18.49 -2.80
C SER A 18 13.23 -18.42 -3.95
N ARG A 19 12.26 -19.35 -3.94
CA ARG A 19 11.12 -19.33 -4.88
C ARG A 19 10.18 -18.13 -4.69
N ALA A 20 10.29 -17.38 -3.59
CA ALA A 20 9.47 -16.18 -3.36
C ALA A 20 9.73 -15.12 -4.44
N ALA A 21 10.91 -15.14 -5.07
CA ALA A 21 11.22 -14.30 -6.23
C ALA A 21 10.19 -14.48 -7.37
N TYR A 22 9.68 -15.69 -7.62
CA TYR A 22 8.63 -15.90 -8.63
C TYR A 22 7.27 -15.33 -8.23
N LYS A 23 6.97 -15.32 -6.93
CA LYS A 23 5.74 -14.69 -6.42
C LYS A 23 5.82 -13.18 -6.62
N LEU A 24 6.95 -12.57 -6.24
CA LEU A 24 7.20 -11.15 -6.47
C LEU A 24 7.09 -10.79 -7.96
N ARG A 25 7.74 -11.54 -8.85
CA ARG A 25 7.65 -11.31 -10.31
C ARG A 25 6.23 -11.46 -10.87
N GLN A 26 5.39 -12.30 -10.24
CA GLN A 26 3.99 -12.40 -10.62
C GLN A 26 3.20 -11.18 -10.11
N LEU A 27 3.38 -10.82 -8.84
CA LEU A 27 2.73 -9.66 -8.22
C LEU A 27 3.04 -8.39 -8.99
N ASP A 28 4.31 -8.19 -9.33
CA ASP A 28 4.78 -7.05 -10.11
C ASP A 28 4.15 -7.03 -11.52
N ARG A 29 4.16 -8.14 -12.25
CA ARG A 29 3.49 -8.22 -13.56
C ARG A 29 2.00 -7.89 -13.49
N GLU A 30 1.33 -8.30 -12.42
CA GLU A 30 -0.11 -8.08 -12.27
C GLU A 30 -0.41 -6.65 -11.80
N ALA A 31 0.41 -6.08 -10.91
CA ALA A 31 0.10 -4.89 -10.12
C ALA A 31 1.01 -3.68 -10.38
N ASP A 32 2.04 -3.83 -11.23
CA ASP A 32 2.98 -2.79 -11.65
C ASP A 32 3.60 -2.11 -10.43
N LEU A 33 4.46 -2.83 -9.71
CA LEU A 33 4.88 -2.46 -8.36
C LEU A 33 6.25 -1.80 -8.35
N ILE A 34 7.20 -2.30 -9.12
CA ILE A 34 8.60 -1.88 -9.03
C ILE A 34 9.17 -1.62 -10.41
N ASP A 35 10.07 -0.66 -10.50
CA ASP A 35 10.71 -0.23 -11.72
C ASP A 35 12.24 -0.45 -11.68
N PRO A 36 12.88 -0.65 -12.85
CA PRO A 36 14.34 -0.66 -12.93
C PRO A 36 14.94 0.67 -12.45
N GLY A 37 15.77 0.61 -11.41
CA GLY A 37 16.42 1.79 -10.83
C GLY A 37 15.87 2.18 -9.46
N ASP A 38 14.81 1.53 -9.00
CA ASP A 38 14.28 1.72 -7.65
C ASP A 38 15.34 1.52 -6.58
N THR A 39 15.28 2.36 -5.55
CA THR A 39 16.08 2.20 -4.33
C THR A 39 15.37 1.24 -3.39
N VAL A 40 16.09 0.23 -2.90
CA VAL A 40 15.50 -0.83 -2.08
C VAL A 40 16.05 -0.78 -0.66
N VAL A 41 15.12 -0.69 0.31
CA VAL A 41 15.39 -0.89 1.74
C VAL A 41 14.70 -2.17 2.19
N ASP A 42 15.48 -3.17 2.62
CA ASP A 42 14.99 -4.44 3.16
C ASP A 42 14.95 -4.39 4.69
N LEU A 43 13.84 -4.85 5.28
CA LEU A 43 13.72 -5.08 6.72
C LEU A 43 13.66 -6.58 7.03
N GLY A 44 14.55 -7.04 7.90
CA GLY A 44 14.53 -8.42 8.38
C GLY A 44 14.98 -8.60 9.82
N ARG A 45 14.35 -9.55 10.53
CA ARG A 45 14.80 -10.00 11.87
C ARG A 45 16.14 -10.73 11.80
N GLN A 46 16.31 -11.52 10.75
CA GLN A 46 17.51 -12.34 10.52
C GLN A 46 18.49 -11.60 9.61
N ARG A 47 19.77 -11.82 9.86
CA ARG A 47 20.82 -11.33 8.95
C ARG A 47 20.75 -12.12 7.64
N ILE A 48 20.76 -11.41 6.52
CA ILE A 48 20.93 -11.98 5.19
C ILE A 48 22.32 -11.63 4.65
N ASP A 49 22.78 -12.40 3.66
CA ASP A 49 23.96 -11.99 2.89
C ASP A 49 23.66 -10.65 2.19
N PRO A 50 24.63 -9.73 2.09
CA PRO A 50 24.42 -8.46 1.38
C PRO A 50 23.92 -8.68 -0.04
N ILE A 51 23.07 -7.78 -0.52
CA ILE A 51 22.66 -7.68 -1.92
C ILE A 51 23.15 -6.31 -2.41
N ASP A 52 23.86 -6.29 -3.54
CA ASP A 52 24.32 -5.03 -4.14
C ASP A 52 23.13 -4.11 -4.43
N GLY A 53 23.23 -2.85 -4.00
CA GLY A 53 22.18 -1.84 -4.19
C GLY A 53 21.00 -1.93 -3.20
N VAL A 54 21.07 -2.80 -2.19
CA VAL A 54 20.03 -2.93 -1.15
C VAL A 54 20.57 -2.47 0.20
N GLU A 55 19.91 -1.49 0.81
CA GLU A 55 20.13 -1.15 2.20
C GLU A 55 19.32 -2.10 3.10
N THR A 56 19.92 -2.60 4.18
CA THR A 56 19.26 -3.56 5.08
C THR A 56 19.11 -2.98 6.48
N VAL A 57 17.86 -2.84 6.93
CA VAL A 57 17.53 -2.57 8.32
C VAL A 57 17.29 -3.89 9.04
N ARG A 58 18.05 -4.13 10.11
CA ARG A 58 17.83 -5.29 10.97
C ARG A 58 16.95 -4.91 12.16
N GLY A 59 15.86 -5.64 12.36
CA GLY A 59 14.95 -5.42 13.47
C GLY A 59 13.70 -6.28 13.38
N ASP A 60 12.84 -6.13 14.38
CA ASP A 60 11.54 -6.75 14.42
C ASP A 60 10.46 -5.73 14.04
N MET A 61 9.72 -5.97 12.95
CA MET A 61 8.64 -5.09 12.49
C MET A 61 7.55 -4.86 13.53
N THR A 62 7.42 -5.72 14.55
CA THR A 62 6.45 -5.50 15.65
C THR A 62 6.93 -4.47 16.67
N GLU A 63 8.20 -4.06 16.63
CA GLU A 63 8.78 -3.06 17.52
C GLU A 63 8.66 -1.65 16.90
N ALA A 64 8.31 -0.64 17.71
CA ALA A 64 8.19 0.75 17.26
C ALA A 64 9.53 1.30 16.73
N ASP A 65 10.60 1.16 17.51
CA ASP A 65 11.95 1.62 17.16
C ASP A 65 12.44 1.04 15.82
N THR A 66 12.05 -0.21 15.49
CA THR A 66 12.39 -0.80 14.19
C THR A 66 11.68 -0.08 13.05
N ARG A 67 10.40 0.26 13.22
CA ARG A 67 9.62 0.99 12.21
C ARG A 67 10.11 2.41 12.03
N GLU A 68 10.51 3.08 13.11
CA GLU A 68 11.15 4.40 13.06
C GLU A 68 12.45 4.37 12.24
N ARG A 69 13.31 3.38 12.50
CA ARG A 69 14.55 3.19 11.72
C ARG A 69 14.31 2.89 10.24
N VAL A 70 13.21 2.21 9.90
CA VAL A 70 12.82 2.01 8.49
C VAL A 70 12.39 3.34 7.88
N ALA A 71 11.57 4.13 8.56
CA ALA A 71 11.16 5.46 8.10
C ALA A 71 12.37 6.38 7.87
N GLU A 72 13.33 6.39 8.81
CA GLU A 72 14.59 7.12 8.65
C GLU A 72 15.39 6.65 7.42
N ALA A 73 15.54 5.33 7.24
CA ALA A 73 16.32 4.76 6.14
C ALA A 73 15.73 5.09 4.76
N VAL A 74 14.39 5.13 4.64
CA VAL A 74 13.71 5.52 3.40
C VAL A 74 13.59 7.03 3.23
N GLY A 75 14.08 7.83 4.18
CA GLY A 75 13.99 9.28 4.15
C GLY A 75 12.57 9.81 4.37
N ALA A 76 11.67 9.01 4.96
CA ALA A 76 10.35 9.47 5.39
C ALA A 76 10.52 10.37 6.61
N GLY A 77 10.61 11.67 6.35
CA GLY A 77 10.55 12.73 7.37
C GLY A 77 9.11 13.08 7.70
N GLU A 78 8.76 14.36 7.56
CA GLU A 78 7.36 14.81 7.67
C GLU A 78 6.53 14.44 6.43
N ASP A 79 7.18 14.26 5.28
CA ASP A 79 6.55 13.94 4.01
C ASP A 79 6.79 12.46 3.62
N PRO A 80 5.73 11.67 3.37
CA PRO A 80 5.84 10.31 2.86
C PRO A 80 6.38 10.30 1.42
N VAL A 81 7.45 9.51 1.17
CA VAL A 81 8.19 9.49 -0.11
C VAL A 81 8.30 8.10 -0.75
N VAL A 82 7.80 7.06 -0.09
CA VAL A 82 7.95 5.68 -0.58
C VAL A 82 6.89 5.36 -1.63
N ASP A 83 7.33 4.80 -2.76
CA ASP A 83 6.43 4.39 -3.84
C ASP A 83 5.75 3.05 -3.53
N VAL A 84 6.46 2.07 -2.97
CA VAL A 84 5.90 0.75 -2.64
C VAL A 84 6.42 0.19 -1.32
N VAL A 85 5.48 -0.34 -0.52
CA VAL A 85 5.77 -1.18 0.65
C VAL A 85 5.32 -2.61 0.38
N LEU A 86 6.26 -3.55 0.42
CA LEU A 86 6.00 -4.98 0.22
C LEU A 86 6.39 -5.80 1.45
N SER A 87 5.44 -6.60 1.94
CA SER A 87 5.64 -7.48 3.08
C SER A 87 5.38 -8.94 2.69
N ASP A 88 6.45 -9.73 2.62
CA ASP A 88 6.40 -11.20 2.57
C ASP A 88 6.60 -11.82 3.97
N MET A 89 6.25 -11.10 5.03
CA MET A 89 6.34 -11.64 6.39
C MET A 89 5.35 -12.78 6.61
N ALA A 90 5.77 -13.82 7.34
CA ALA A 90 4.91 -14.89 7.81
C ALA A 90 5.28 -15.25 9.24
N PRO A 91 4.29 -15.64 10.08
CA PRO A 91 4.59 -16.18 11.39
C PRO A 91 5.19 -17.59 11.27
N ASN A 92 5.82 -18.06 12.35
CA ASN A 92 6.09 -19.48 12.49
C ASN A 92 4.77 -20.25 12.56
N MET A 93 4.58 -21.19 11.65
CA MET A 93 3.37 -22.00 11.57
C MET A 93 3.26 -22.92 12.78
N THR A 94 2.12 -22.88 13.46
CA THR A 94 1.78 -23.81 14.55
C THR A 94 1.05 -25.05 14.05
N GLY A 95 0.43 -24.96 12.87
CA GLY A 95 -0.46 -25.97 12.31
C GLY A 95 -1.92 -25.79 12.73
N GLU A 96 -2.21 -24.84 13.63
CA GLU A 96 -3.55 -24.43 14.01
C GLU A 96 -3.98 -23.27 13.10
N TYR A 97 -4.88 -23.57 12.15
CA TYR A 97 -5.29 -22.62 11.10
C TYR A 97 -5.70 -21.24 11.62
N SER A 98 -6.53 -21.20 12.66
CA SER A 98 -7.05 -19.95 13.23
C SER A 98 -5.94 -19.11 13.87
N LEU A 99 -5.03 -19.75 14.58
CA LEU A 99 -3.90 -19.07 15.23
C LEU A 99 -2.88 -18.57 14.20
N ASP A 100 -2.58 -19.38 13.19
CA ASP A 100 -1.67 -19.00 12.10
C ASP A 100 -2.25 -17.84 11.27
N HIS A 101 -3.57 -17.86 11.01
CA HIS A 101 -4.29 -16.75 10.39
C HIS A 101 -4.19 -15.47 11.22
N ALA A 102 -4.55 -15.51 12.51
CA ALA A 102 -4.54 -14.33 13.38
C ALA A 102 -3.14 -13.70 13.47
N ARG A 103 -2.09 -14.52 13.56
CA ARG A 103 -0.70 -14.06 13.56
C ARG A 103 -0.28 -13.46 12.22
N SER A 104 -0.76 -14.02 11.11
CA SER A 104 -0.52 -13.47 9.78
C SER A 104 -1.18 -12.10 9.60
N ILE A 105 -2.43 -11.93 10.03
CA ILE A 105 -3.12 -10.64 10.00
C ILE A 105 -2.42 -9.61 10.89
N HIS A 106 -1.96 -10.02 12.09
CA HIS A 106 -1.20 -9.12 12.96
C HIS A 106 0.06 -8.57 12.27
N LEU A 107 0.87 -9.43 11.64
CA LEU A 107 2.07 -8.98 10.91
C LEU A 107 1.72 -8.09 9.71
N ALA A 108 0.66 -8.42 8.97
CA ALA A 108 0.19 -7.60 7.85
C ALA A 108 -0.30 -6.23 8.31
N ARG A 109 -0.95 -6.12 9.47
CA ARG A 109 -1.33 -4.85 10.09
C ARG A 109 -0.10 -4.02 10.47
N GLN A 110 0.96 -4.61 11.03
CA GLN A 110 2.18 -3.86 11.33
C GLN A 110 2.86 -3.32 10.05
N ALA A 111 2.86 -4.11 8.98
CA ALA A 111 3.32 -3.64 7.68
C ALA A 111 2.44 -2.52 7.13
N PHE A 112 1.12 -2.63 7.28
CA PHE A 112 0.17 -1.61 6.86
C PHE A 112 0.35 -0.31 7.62
N ASP A 113 0.44 -0.35 8.95
CA ASP A 113 0.69 0.84 9.78
C ASP A 113 1.98 1.55 9.34
N THR A 114 3.04 0.78 9.06
CA THR A 114 4.30 1.32 8.53
C THR A 114 4.10 1.94 7.16
N ALA A 115 3.36 1.27 6.28
CA ALA A 115 3.01 1.78 4.95
C ALA A 115 2.22 3.09 5.05
N LEU A 116 1.32 3.22 6.03
CA LEU A 116 0.56 4.45 6.22
C LEU A 116 1.45 5.65 6.55
N THR A 117 2.56 5.42 7.26
CA THR A 117 3.56 6.43 7.61
C THR A 117 4.47 6.80 6.43
N VAL A 118 4.89 5.84 5.61
CA VAL A 118 5.98 6.08 4.65
C VAL A 118 5.53 6.24 3.19
N LEU A 119 4.35 5.72 2.82
CA LEU A 119 3.88 5.77 1.43
C LEU A 119 3.43 7.16 1.02
N GLY A 120 4.01 7.65 -0.07
CA GLY A 120 3.57 8.86 -0.76
C GLY A 120 2.20 8.71 -1.42
N PRO A 121 1.56 9.82 -1.85
CA PRO A 121 0.34 9.77 -2.62
C PRO A 121 0.52 8.92 -3.88
N GLY A 122 -0.37 7.96 -4.10
CA GLY A 122 -0.35 7.09 -5.27
C GLY A 122 0.42 5.79 -5.04
N GLY A 123 1.15 5.68 -3.92
CA GLY A 123 1.96 4.52 -3.59
C GLY A 123 1.18 3.20 -3.50
N GLY A 124 1.91 2.09 -3.58
CA GLY A 124 1.40 0.73 -3.51
C GLY A 124 1.72 0.04 -2.19
N PHE A 125 0.78 -0.78 -1.72
CA PHE A 125 0.98 -1.65 -0.56
C PHE A 125 0.71 -3.10 -0.93
N VAL A 126 1.60 -3.99 -0.52
CA VAL A 126 1.45 -5.43 -0.73
C VAL A 126 1.77 -6.15 0.56
N ALA A 127 0.85 -6.98 1.05
CA ALA A 127 1.09 -7.82 2.21
C ALA A 127 0.62 -9.25 1.97
N LYS A 128 1.52 -10.20 2.25
CA LYS A 128 1.16 -11.61 2.38
C LYS A 128 0.26 -11.80 3.61
N VAL A 129 -0.83 -12.50 3.39
CA VAL A 129 -1.77 -12.91 4.43
C VAL A 129 -2.20 -14.36 4.21
N PHE A 130 -2.59 -15.04 5.28
CA PHE A 130 -3.30 -16.30 5.18
C PHE A 130 -4.80 -16.05 5.16
N ASP A 131 -5.52 -16.72 4.26
CA ASP A 131 -6.98 -16.64 4.16
C ASP A 131 -7.61 -17.03 5.51
N GLY A 132 -8.75 -16.42 5.86
CA GLY A 132 -9.41 -16.66 7.14
C GLY A 132 -10.40 -15.56 7.53
N GLN A 133 -10.95 -15.70 8.74
CA GLN A 133 -12.11 -14.93 9.19
C GLN A 133 -11.86 -13.41 9.30
N ASP A 134 -10.65 -12.99 9.67
CA ASP A 134 -10.29 -11.59 9.95
C ASP A 134 -9.79 -10.86 8.69
N LEU A 135 -9.58 -11.58 7.58
CA LEU A 135 -9.08 -11.00 6.34
C LEU A 135 -10.03 -9.93 5.76
N LYS A 136 -11.35 -10.16 5.85
CA LYS A 136 -12.33 -9.21 5.30
C LYS A 136 -12.32 -7.87 6.02
N GLU A 137 -12.07 -7.87 7.33
CA GLU A 137 -11.96 -6.64 8.10
C GLU A 137 -10.67 -5.90 7.74
N PHE A 138 -9.54 -6.62 7.69
CA PHE A 138 -8.28 -6.03 7.29
C PHE A 138 -8.33 -5.45 5.86
N GLU A 139 -8.95 -6.15 4.91
CA GLU A 139 -9.15 -5.63 3.55
C GLU A 139 -9.96 -4.33 3.52
N ARG A 140 -11.00 -4.20 4.35
CA ARG A 140 -11.76 -2.94 4.45
C ARG A 140 -10.93 -1.80 5.01
N ASP A 141 -9.99 -2.09 5.90
CA ASP A 141 -9.09 -1.06 6.43
C ASP A 141 -8.12 -0.60 5.34
N VAL A 142 -7.59 -1.52 4.52
CA VAL A 142 -6.76 -1.17 3.36
C VAL A 142 -7.58 -0.42 2.30
N ASP A 143 -8.82 -0.84 2.02
CA ASP A 143 -9.70 -0.24 1.00
C ASP A 143 -10.02 1.23 1.27
N ARG A 144 -10.03 1.66 2.53
CA ARG A 144 -10.23 3.08 2.89
C ARG A 144 -9.04 3.97 2.55
N GLU A 145 -7.86 3.40 2.45
CA GLU A 145 -6.59 4.14 2.33
C GLU A 145 -6.01 4.07 0.92
N PHE A 146 -6.62 3.31 0.00
CA PHE A 146 -6.13 3.07 -1.35
C PHE A 146 -7.28 3.18 -2.36
N GLU A 147 -6.97 3.65 -3.57
CA GLU A 147 -7.95 3.75 -4.66
C GLU A 147 -8.47 2.38 -5.12
N TYR A 148 -7.60 1.37 -5.11
CA TYR A 148 -7.96 0.01 -5.52
C TYR A 148 -7.36 -1.02 -4.58
N VAL A 149 -8.17 -1.99 -4.15
CA VAL A 149 -7.71 -3.15 -3.38
C VAL A 149 -8.13 -4.44 -4.07
N ARG A 150 -7.20 -5.40 -4.12
CA ARG A 150 -7.49 -6.76 -4.62
C ARG A 150 -6.63 -7.82 -3.95
N ARG A 151 -7.06 -9.06 -4.11
CA ARG A 151 -6.35 -10.25 -3.64
C ARG A 151 -5.68 -10.97 -4.81
N ILE A 152 -4.41 -11.33 -4.66
CA ILE A 152 -3.67 -12.14 -5.64
C ILE A 152 -3.23 -13.44 -4.97
N ARG A 153 -3.50 -14.58 -5.60
CA ARG A 153 -2.99 -15.89 -5.17
C ARG A 153 -1.83 -16.30 -6.08
N PRO A 154 -0.59 -16.39 -5.58
CA PRO A 154 0.54 -16.71 -6.44
C PRO A 154 0.52 -18.16 -6.90
N ASP A 155 0.99 -18.37 -8.13
CA ASP A 155 1.16 -19.68 -8.75
C ASP A 155 2.21 -20.55 -8.05
N ALA A 156 3.23 -19.91 -7.47
CA ALA A 156 4.32 -20.57 -6.77
C ALA A 156 4.01 -20.90 -5.29
N THR A 157 2.72 -20.94 -4.92
CA THR A 157 2.25 -21.40 -3.60
C THR A 157 2.14 -22.94 -3.56
N ARG A 158 2.09 -23.52 -2.36
CA ARG A 158 1.79 -24.96 -2.20
C ARG A 158 0.28 -25.14 -2.29
N GLU A 159 -0.19 -26.24 -2.85
CA GLU A 159 -1.62 -26.53 -3.01
C GLU A 159 -2.39 -26.51 -1.67
N GLU A 160 -1.70 -26.80 -0.57
CA GLU A 160 -2.24 -26.79 0.79
C GLU A 160 -2.17 -25.43 1.52
N SER A 161 -1.59 -24.40 0.88
CA SER A 161 -1.35 -23.11 1.51
C SER A 161 -2.53 -22.16 1.29
N SER A 162 -3.04 -21.59 2.38
CA SER A 162 -4.01 -20.49 2.35
C SER A 162 -3.37 -19.13 2.03
N GLU A 163 -2.15 -19.11 1.49
CA GLU A 163 -1.39 -17.89 1.18
C GLU A 163 -2.03 -17.09 0.03
N LEU A 164 -2.25 -15.80 0.29
CA LEU A 164 -2.59 -14.80 -0.71
C LEU A 164 -1.90 -13.47 -0.38
N TYR A 165 -1.87 -12.56 -1.34
CA TYR A 165 -1.37 -11.20 -1.16
C TYR A 165 -2.54 -10.25 -1.29
N LEU A 166 -2.68 -9.38 -0.30
CA LEU A 166 -3.54 -8.23 -0.39
C LEU A 166 -2.73 -7.09 -1.03
N VAL A 167 -3.25 -6.52 -2.11
CA VAL A 167 -2.60 -5.47 -2.88
C VAL A 167 -3.50 -4.23 -2.86
N GLY A 168 -3.00 -3.15 -2.27
CA GLY A 168 -3.56 -1.80 -2.37
C GLY A 168 -2.76 -0.97 -3.37
N LYS A 169 -3.44 -0.25 -4.27
CA LYS A 169 -2.83 0.65 -5.26
C LYS A 169 -3.46 2.03 -5.15
N GLY A 170 -2.62 3.06 -5.31
CA GLY A 170 -3.08 4.44 -5.28
C GLY A 170 -3.34 4.92 -3.85
N ARG A 171 -2.30 5.00 -3.01
CA ARG A 171 -2.44 5.51 -1.63
C ARG A 171 -3.14 6.87 -1.63
N LEU A 172 -4.20 6.98 -0.85
CA LEU A 172 -4.99 8.19 -0.66
C LEU A 172 -4.47 8.90 0.59
N THR A 173 -3.91 10.10 0.42
CA THR A 173 -3.46 10.98 1.51
C THR A 173 -4.28 12.27 1.56
N ALA A 174 -5.37 12.34 0.79
CA ALA A 174 -6.21 13.50 0.68
C ALA A 174 -6.79 13.92 2.05
N PRO A 175 -6.85 15.23 2.36
CA PRO A 175 -7.48 15.75 3.58
C PRO A 175 -9.01 15.71 3.52
N VAL A 176 -9.57 15.04 2.51
CA VAL A 176 -10.99 14.94 2.24
C VAL A 176 -11.41 13.50 1.96
N ARG A 177 -12.69 13.20 2.18
CA ARG A 177 -13.26 11.86 1.95
C ARG A 177 -14.48 11.92 1.04
N PRO A 178 -14.75 10.89 0.21
CA PRO A 178 -15.99 10.80 -0.54
C PRO A 178 -17.22 10.93 0.38
N GLY A 179 -18.20 11.72 -0.04
CA GLY A 179 -19.40 12.06 0.71
C GLY A 179 -19.22 13.15 1.77
N GLN A 180 -17.99 13.61 2.06
CA GLN A 180 -17.77 14.70 2.99
C GLN A 180 -18.33 16.01 2.45
N GLU A 181 -19.11 16.70 3.27
CA GLU A 181 -19.51 18.07 3.00
C GLU A 181 -18.58 19.03 3.71
N ARG A 182 -18.11 20.06 3.03
CA ARG A 182 -17.35 21.15 3.66
C ARG A 182 -17.54 22.46 2.93
N GLU A 183 -17.16 23.54 3.57
CA GLU A 183 -16.94 24.81 2.92
C GLU A 183 -15.53 24.87 2.34
N VAL A 184 -15.42 25.40 1.12
CA VAL A 184 -14.16 25.65 0.43
C VAL A 184 -14.15 27.04 -0.18
N GLU A 185 -12.97 27.65 -0.22
CA GLU A 185 -12.69 28.84 -1.01
C GLU A 185 -12.11 28.39 -2.36
N ILE A 186 -12.65 28.95 -3.44
CA ILE A 186 -12.15 28.76 -4.79
C ILE A 186 -11.02 29.76 -5.02
N VAL A 187 -9.81 29.24 -5.19
CA VAL A 187 -8.57 30.03 -5.25
C VAL A 187 -7.98 30.13 -6.65
N ASP A 188 -8.52 29.37 -7.61
CA ASP A 188 -8.05 29.34 -8.99
C ASP A 188 -9.16 28.75 -9.90
N THR A 189 -8.98 28.83 -11.21
CA THR A 189 -9.87 28.22 -12.21
C THR A 189 -9.10 27.28 -13.12
N GLY A 190 -9.57 26.04 -13.24
CA GLY A 190 -8.97 25.02 -14.10
C GLY A 190 -9.14 25.31 -15.58
N SER A 191 -8.37 24.60 -16.42
CA SER A 191 -8.39 24.79 -17.88
C SER A 191 -9.75 24.51 -18.54
N GLU A 192 -10.60 23.70 -17.90
CA GLU A 192 -11.95 23.36 -18.38
C GLU A 192 -13.04 24.29 -17.80
N GLY A 193 -12.64 25.28 -16.98
CA GLY A 193 -13.55 26.25 -16.36
C GLY A 193 -14.05 25.86 -14.96
N ASP A 194 -13.62 24.73 -14.41
CA ASP A 194 -13.95 24.32 -13.04
C ASP A 194 -13.22 25.17 -12.01
N GLY A 195 -13.91 25.55 -10.93
CA GLY A 195 -13.26 26.18 -9.78
C GLY A 195 -12.31 25.21 -9.09
N ILE A 196 -11.18 25.71 -8.60
CA ILE A 196 -10.20 24.92 -7.86
C ILE A 196 -10.14 25.40 -6.41
N ALA A 197 -10.42 24.50 -5.47
CA ALA A 197 -10.10 24.67 -4.06
C ALA A 197 -8.80 23.95 -3.72
N LYS A 198 -8.04 24.47 -2.75
CA LYS A 198 -6.80 23.84 -2.26
C LYS A 198 -6.79 23.61 -0.75
N PRO A 199 -7.74 22.82 -0.20
CA PRO A 199 -7.71 22.44 1.21
C PRO A 199 -6.38 21.77 1.56
N GLU A 200 -5.60 22.41 2.43
CA GLU A 200 -4.29 21.87 2.88
C GLU A 200 -3.37 21.50 1.70
N GLY A 201 -3.45 22.28 0.61
CA GLY A 201 -2.63 22.07 -0.59
C GLY A 201 -3.15 21.00 -1.56
N TYR A 202 -4.18 20.22 -1.18
CA TYR A 202 -4.76 19.20 -2.04
C TYR A 202 -5.73 19.80 -3.07
N THR A 203 -5.59 19.45 -4.35
CA THR A 203 -6.40 20.02 -5.43
C THR A 203 -7.80 19.40 -5.44
N LEU A 204 -8.84 20.23 -5.30
CA LEU A 204 -10.23 19.81 -5.37
C LEU A 204 -10.95 20.61 -6.47
N PHE A 205 -11.39 19.93 -7.51
CA PHE A 205 -12.16 20.53 -8.60
C PHE A 205 -13.63 20.66 -8.21
N VAL A 206 -14.20 21.85 -8.44
CA VAL A 206 -15.57 22.23 -8.11
C VAL A 206 -16.23 22.84 -9.35
N PRO A 207 -16.95 22.05 -10.16
CA PRO A 207 -17.60 22.54 -11.36
C PRO A 207 -18.60 23.66 -11.07
N GLY A 208 -18.61 24.68 -11.92
CA GLY A 208 -19.55 25.81 -11.83
C GLY A 208 -19.28 26.81 -10.70
N ALA A 209 -18.15 26.68 -10.00
CA ALA A 209 -17.71 27.67 -9.02
C ALA A 209 -16.63 28.59 -9.62
N GLU A 210 -16.65 29.87 -9.27
CA GLU A 210 -15.74 30.89 -9.79
C GLU A 210 -14.67 31.28 -8.77
N GLU A 211 -13.50 31.74 -9.23
CA GLU A 211 -12.43 32.23 -8.35
C GLU A 211 -12.91 33.36 -7.41
N GLY A 212 -12.55 33.25 -6.14
CA GLY A 212 -12.97 34.16 -5.08
C GLY A 212 -14.30 33.77 -4.40
N GLU A 213 -14.98 32.73 -4.87
CA GLU A 213 -16.19 32.24 -4.23
C GLU A 213 -15.90 31.35 -3.02
N THR A 214 -16.75 31.46 -2.00
CA THR A 214 -16.87 30.45 -0.96
C THR A 214 -18.10 29.59 -1.26
N ARG A 215 -17.92 28.27 -1.32
CA ARG A 215 -18.98 27.31 -1.62
C ARG A 215 -18.99 26.17 -0.61
N ARG A 216 -20.19 25.77 -0.21
CA ARG A 216 -20.41 24.48 0.45
C ARG A 216 -20.47 23.41 -0.63
N VAL A 217 -19.63 22.39 -0.52
CA VAL A 217 -19.48 21.34 -1.53
C VAL A 217 -19.57 19.96 -0.88
N ARG A 218 -19.97 18.95 -1.66
CA ARG A 218 -19.87 17.53 -1.30
C ARG A 218 -18.81 16.88 -2.16
N VAL A 219 -17.81 16.27 -1.54
CA VAL A 219 -16.74 15.53 -2.22
C VAL A 219 -17.34 14.27 -2.86
N THR A 220 -17.17 14.11 -4.16
CA THR A 220 -17.76 13.01 -4.93
C THR A 220 -16.75 11.92 -5.24
N ASP A 221 -15.50 12.27 -5.50
CA ASP A 221 -14.42 11.33 -5.79
C ASP A 221 -13.07 11.85 -5.27
N VAL A 222 -12.20 10.93 -4.88
CA VAL A 222 -10.88 11.24 -4.30
C VAL A 222 -9.84 10.37 -4.99
N LYS A 223 -8.88 11.03 -5.65
CA LYS A 223 -7.69 10.41 -6.22
C LYS A 223 -6.47 10.73 -5.35
N PRO A 224 -5.32 10.07 -5.56
CA PRO A 224 -4.15 10.35 -4.75
C PRO A 224 -3.73 11.82 -4.67
N ASN A 225 -3.80 12.55 -5.78
CA ASN A 225 -3.27 13.92 -5.89
C ASN A 225 -4.35 15.00 -6.12
N PHE A 226 -5.60 14.59 -6.39
CA PHE A 226 -6.70 15.52 -6.65
C PHE A 226 -8.06 14.85 -6.42
N GLY A 227 -9.09 15.64 -6.16
CA GLY A 227 -10.45 15.13 -6.02
C GLY A 227 -11.46 15.98 -6.77
N PHE A 228 -12.70 15.53 -6.71
CA PHE A 228 -13.85 16.24 -7.26
C PHE A 228 -14.87 16.48 -6.17
N ALA A 229 -15.53 17.63 -6.23
CA ALA A 229 -16.66 17.94 -5.38
C ALA A 229 -17.71 18.71 -6.17
N GLU A 230 -18.97 18.53 -5.78
CA GLU A 230 -20.09 19.24 -6.37
C GLU A 230 -20.60 20.30 -5.38
N PRO A 231 -20.94 21.51 -5.83
CA PRO A 231 -21.66 22.48 -5.02
C PRO A 231 -22.93 21.85 -4.42
N ILE A 232 -23.15 22.08 -3.13
CA ILE A 232 -24.45 21.81 -2.51
C ILE A 232 -25.22 23.12 -2.67
N ASP A 233 -26.06 23.21 -3.69
CA ASP A 233 -26.98 24.33 -3.83
C ASP A 233 -27.80 24.48 -2.54
N GLY A 234 -27.83 25.69 -2.01
CA GLY A 234 -28.73 26.01 -0.90
C GLY A 234 -30.17 25.95 -1.39
N GLU A 235 -31.00 25.14 -0.72
CA GLU A 235 -32.46 25.34 -0.75
C GLU A 235 -32.85 26.77 -0.33
#